data_AF-A0A497ZR80-F1
#
_entry.id   AF-A0A497ZR80-F1
#
_cell.length_a   1.000
_cell.length_b   1.000
_cell.length_c   1.000
_cell.angle_alpha   90.00
_cell.angle_beta   90.00
_cell.angle_gamma   90.00
#
_symmetry.space_group_name_H-M   'P 1'
#
loop_
_entity.id
_entity.type
_entity.pdbx_description
1 polymer ?
#
loop_
_entity_poly.entity_id
_entity_poly.type
_entity_poly.pdbx_seq_one_letter_code
_entity_poly.pdbx_strand_id
1 'polypeptide(L)'
;MQRYEYKVVPAPQKGTKAKGVKTPEGRFATSIEQLLNQLGQEGWEYQRAELLPSEERTGLTGSTTNWRNVLVFRRALATDELDSKNPVEEGATPTARPVPGPDDGLTEPPAAPAPISEEPEDPPLSLKPSDETAEKDQTEPSR
;
A
#
# COMPACT_ATOMS: atom_id res chain seq x y z
N MET A 1 25.60 27.12 -1.29
CA MET A 1 24.22 26.59 -1.05
C MET A 1 23.99 25.46 -2.02
N GLN A 2 23.39 24.35 -1.57
CA GLN A 2 23.08 23.22 -2.45
C GLN A 2 22.05 23.63 -3.50
N ARG A 3 22.33 23.34 -4.78
CA ARG A 3 21.38 23.55 -5.88
C ARG A 3 20.66 22.26 -6.22
N TYR A 4 19.41 22.36 -6.64
CA TYR A 4 18.56 21.23 -6.99
C TYR A 4 17.91 21.43 -8.34
N GLU A 5 17.80 20.34 -9.09
CA GLU A 5 16.91 20.19 -10.23
C GLU A 5 15.59 19.57 -9.72
N TYR A 6 14.45 19.97 -10.28
CA TYR A 6 13.14 19.44 -9.92
C TYR A 6 12.46 18.77 -11.10
N LYS A 7 11.75 17.68 -10.84
CA LYS A 7 10.92 16.97 -11.81
C LYS A 7 9.53 16.76 -11.24
N VAL A 8 8.51 17.10 -12.02
CA VAL A 8 7.10 16.92 -11.64
C VAL A 8 6.46 16.00 -12.66
N VAL A 9 5.83 14.94 -12.19
CA VAL A 9 5.16 13.94 -13.03
C VAL A 9 3.71 13.76 -12.59
N PRO A 10 2.77 13.48 -13.50
CA PRO A 10 1.41 13.11 -13.12
C PRO A 10 1.43 11.87 -12.22
N ALA A 11 0.64 11.89 -11.15
CA ALA A 11 0.48 10.70 -10.32
C ALA A 11 -0.20 9.59 -11.15
N PRO A 12 0.20 8.32 -10.99
CA PRO A 12 -0.51 7.21 -11.61
C PRO A 12 -1.99 7.26 -11.26
N GLN A 13 -2.87 7.10 -12.26
CA GLN A 13 -4.33 7.11 -12.05
C GLN A 13 -4.93 5.70 -12.06
N LYS A 14 -4.19 4.73 -12.59
CA LYS A 14 -4.63 3.35 -12.74
C LYS A 14 -3.58 2.43 -12.15
N GLY A 15 -4.06 1.38 -11.48
CA GLY A 15 -3.20 0.35 -10.91
C GLY A 15 -2.67 -0.63 -11.95
N THR A 16 -1.43 -1.05 -11.76
CA THR A 16 -0.73 -2.05 -12.58
C THR A 16 -0.96 -3.42 -11.97
N LYS A 17 -1.28 -4.42 -12.81
CA LYS A 17 -1.36 -5.81 -12.35
C LYS A 17 0.05 -6.33 -12.07
N ALA A 18 0.23 -6.95 -10.91
CA ALA A 18 1.48 -7.61 -10.55
C ALA A 18 1.20 -9.00 -9.94
N LYS A 19 2.22 -9.87 -9.95
CA LYS A 19 2.12 -11.22 -9.38
C LYS A 19 1.79 -11.12 -7.89
N GLY A 20 0.76 -11.84 -7.44
CA GLY A 20 0.31 -11.81 -6.05
C GLY A 20 -0.60 -10.64 -5.68
N VAL A 21 -0.73 -9.60 -6.53
CA VAL A 21 -1.56 -8.42 -6.24
C VAL A 21 -2.94 -8.56 -6.87
N LYS A 22 -3.92 -8.92 -6.05
CA LYS A 22 -5.29 -9.22 -6.50
C LYS A 22 -6.24 -8.02 -6.40
N THR A 23 -6.03 -7.12 -5.44
CA THR A 23 -6.96 -6.03 -5.13
C THR A 23 -6.70 -4.77 -5.97
N PRO A 24 -7.73 -3.94 -6.25
CA PRO A 24 -7.54 -2.66 -6.94
C PRO A 24 -6.58 -1.72 -6.21
N GLU A 25 -6.69 -1.63 -4.89
CA GLU A 25 -5.80 -0.83 -4.04
C GLU A 25 -4.35 -1.29 -4.17
N GLY A 26 -4.09 -2.60 -4.08
CA GLY A 26 -2.73 -3.13 -4.21
C GLY A 26 -2.14 -2.84 -5.59
N ARG A 27 -2.96 -2.89 -6.66
CA ARG A 27 -2.50 -2.53 -8.00
C ARG A 27 -2.13 -1.05 -8.11
N PHE A 28 -2.92 -0.18 -7.47
CA PHE A 28 -2.63 1.25 -7.42
C PHE A 28 -1.33 1.54 -6.65
N ALA A 29 -1.16 0.93 -5.48
CA ALA A 29 0.08 1.02 -4.71
C ALA A 29 1.28 0.53 -5.52
N THR A 30 1.13 -0.58 -6.24
CA THR A 30 2.18 -1.12 -7.12
C THR A 30 2.59 -0.13 -8.20
N SER A 31 1.64 0.60 -8.81
CA SER A 31 1.97 1.62 -9.82
C SER A 31 2.75 2.78 -9.24
N ILE A 32 2.40 3.23 -8.02
CA ILE A 32 3.14 4.30 -7.33
C ILE A 32 4.54 3.80 -6.99
N GLU A 33 4.65 2.62 -6.39
CA GLU A 33 5.92 2.00 -6.03
C GLU A 33 6.85 1.86 -7.24
N GLN A 34 6.35 1.36 -8.36
CA GLN A 34 7.13 1.23 -9.60
C GLN A 34 7.68 2.58 -10.08
N LEU A 35 6.86 3.64 -10.06
CA LEU A 35 7.28 4.98 -10.46
C LEU A 35 8.32 5.56 -9.49
N LEU A 36 8.13 5.40 -8.19
CA LEU A 36 9.07 5.84 -7.17
C LEU A 36 10.42 5.14 -7.32
N ASN A 37 10.41 3.81 -7.49
CA ASN A 37 11.62 3.02 -7.67
C ASN A 37 12.34 3.38 -8.98
N GLN A 38 11.60 3.57 -10.07
CA GLN A 38 12.18 3.99 -11.34
C GLN A 38 12.88 5.35 -11.22
N LEU A 39 12.21 6.35 -10.66
CA LEU A 39 12.79 7.68 -10.52
C LEU A 39 13.92 7.71 -9.48
N GLY A 40 13.81 6.92 -8.41
CA GLY A 40 14.89 6.71 -7.45
C GLY A 40 16.16 6.12 -8.10
N GLN A 41 16.00 5.14 -9.00
CA GLN A 41 17.11 4.59 -9.78
C GLN A 41 17.75 5.61 -10.73
N GLU A 42 16.96 6.56 -11.24
CA GLU A 42 17.44 7.71 -12.05
C GLU A 42 18.09 8.82 -11.19
N GLY A 43 18.15 8.65 -9.86
CA GLY A 43 18.73 9.59 -8.90
C GLY A 43 17.80 10.71 -8.45
N TRP A 44 16.48 10.57 -8.63
CA TRP A 44 15.49 11.51 -8.14
C TRP A 44 15.02 11.15 -6.73
N GLU A 45 14.98 12.13 -5.84
CA GLU A 45 14.44 12.05 -4.49
C GLU A 45 12.97 12.47 -4.49
N TYR A 46 12.08 11.65 -3.93
CA TYR A 46 10.67 11.99 -3.78
C TYR A 46 10.48 13.06 -2.71
N GLN A 47 9.73 14.11 -3.03
CA GLN A 47 9.41 15.17 -2.07
C GLN A 47 7.99 15.06 -1.52
N ARG A 48 6.99 15.04 -2.40
CA ARG A 48 5.57 15.07 -2.01
C ARG A 48 4.64 14.81 -3.18
N ALA A 49 3.38 14.53 -2.86
CA ALA A 49 2.26 14.58 -3.79
C ALA A 49 1.52 15.92 -3.62
N GLU A 50 1.00 16.45 -4.73
CA GLU A 50 0.24 17.71 -4.78
C GLU A 50 -1.03 17.54 -5.59
N LEU A 51 -2.08 18.27 -5.22
CA LEU A 51 -3.36 18.34 -5.94
C LEU A 51 -3.56 19.77 -6.43
N LEU A 52 -3.35 20.01 -7.73
CA LEU A 52 -3.34 21.34 -8.31
C LEU A 52 -4.45 21.52 -9.36
N PRO A 53 -5.05 22.72 -9.46
CA PRO A 53 -5.95 23.05 -10.55
C PRO A 53 -5.18 23.20 -11.88
N SER A 54 -5.74 22.67 -12.96
CA SER A 54 -5.22 22.73 -14.33
C SER A 54 -6.31 23.31 -15.24
N GLU A 55 -6.05 24.47 -15.84
CA GLU A 55 -6.98 25.09 -16.79
C GLU A 55 -6.81 24.47 -18.18
N GLU A 56 -7.90 23.94 -18.73
CA GLU A 56 -7.90 23.26 -20.03
C GLU A 56 -9.02 23.81 -20.90
N ARG A 57 -8.74 23.99 -22.19
CA ARG A 57 -9.75 24.48 -23.14
C ARG A 57 -10.86 23.44 -23.32
N THR A 58 -12.10 23.92 -23.25
CA THR A 58 -13.31 23.13 -23.54
C THR A 58 -14.06 23.73 -24.72
N GLY A 59 -14.26 22.93 -25.77
CA GLY A 59 -14.92 23.39 -26.99
C GLY A 59 -14.19 24.54 -27.69
N LEU A 60 -14.96 25.44 -28.32
CA LEU A 60 -14.39 26.50 -29.17
C LEU A 60 -13.94 27.75 -28.39
N THR A 61 -14.57 28.09 -27.26
CA THR A 61 -14.28 29.31 -26.49
C THR A 61 -14.25 29.13 -24.98
N GLY A 62 -14.53 27.93 -24.46
CA GLY A 62 -14.57 27.66 -23.02
C GLY A 62 -13.22 27.21 -22.45
N SER A 63 -13.08 27.36 -21.13
CA SER A 63 -12.08 26.66 -20.32
C SER A 63 -12.76 25.92 -19.17
N THR A 64 -12.13 24.86 -18.68
CA THR A 64 -12.52 24.14 -17.46
C THR A 64 -11.33 24.01 -16.54
N THR A 65 -11.58 24.01 -15.23
CA THR A 65 -10.56 23.70 -14.23
C THR A 65 -10.63 22.22 -13.87
N ASN A 66 -9.55 21.48 -14.14
CA ASN A 66 -9.37 20.09 -13.77
C ASN A 66 -8.39 19.97 -12.59
N TRP A 67 -8.81 19.32 -11.51
CA TRP A 67 -7.91 19.05 -10.39
C TRP A 67 -7.05 17.81 -10.67
N ARG A 68 -5.73 17.96 -10.67
CA ARG A 68 -4.77 16.91 -11.03
C ARG A 68 -3.81 16.62 -9.89
N ASN A 69 -3.61 15.34 -9.62
CA ASN A 69 -2.56 14.88 -8.72
C ASN A 69 -1.23 14.79 -9.46
N VAL A 70 -0.17 15.35 -8.87
CA VAL A 70 1.20 15.27 -9.37
C VAL A 70 2.14 14.83 -8.25
N LEU A 71 3.25 14.19 -8.62
CA LEU A 71 4.33 13.81 -7.72
C LEU A 71 5.54 14.70 -8.02
N VAL A 72 6.11 15.29 -6.98
CA VAL A 72 7.25 16.21 -7.06
C VAL A 72 8.51 15.50 -6.58
N PHE A 73 9.56 15.60 -7.38
CA PHE A 73 10.87 15.04 -7.12
C PHE A 73 11.95 16.12 -7.24
N ARG A 74 13.09 15.91 -6.59
CA ARG A 74 14.29 16.74 -6.76
C ARG A 74 15.54 15.88 -6.94
N ARG A 75 16.61 16.47 -7.46
CA ARG A 75 17.95 15.87 -7.51
C ARG A 75 18.98 16.96 -7.28
N ALA A 76 19.99 16.69 -6.47
CA ALA A 76 21.09 17.63 -6.24
C ALA A 76 21.88 17.84 -7.55
N LEU A 77 22.11 19.10 -7.92
CA LEU A 77 23.05 19.43 -9.00
C LEU A 77 24.47 19.36 -8.43
N ALA A 78 25.34 18.62 -9.11
CA ALA A 78 26.77 18.64 -8.81
C ALA A 78 27.25 20.10 -8.89
N THR A 79 27.75 20.60 -7.77
CA THR A 79 28.51 21.84 -7.74
C THR A 79 29.96 21.38 -7.72
N ASP A 80 30.83 21.97 -8.55
CA ASP A 80 32.22 21.55 -8.78
C ASP A 80 33.12 21.49 -7.52
N GLU A 81 32.56 21.74 -6.33
CA GLU A 81 33.23 21.59 -5.06
C GLU A 81 32.73 20.32 -4.33
N LEU A 82 33.42 19.21 -4.60
CA LEU A 82 33.86 18.23 -3.59
C LEU A 82 32.82 17.54 -2.67
N ASP A 83 31.53 17.50 -2.98
CA ASP A 83 30.57 16.71 -2.18
C ASP A 83 30.29 15.33 -2.80
N SER A 84 31.35 14.53 -2.90
CA SER A 84 31.25 13.07 -2.83
C SER A 84 31.08 12.66 -1.37
N LYS A 85 29.91 12.94 -0.80
CA LYS A 85 29.46 12.39 0.48
C LYS A 85 28.10 11.72 0.31
N ASN A 86 28.08 10.68 -0.52
CA ASN A 86 27.29 9.52 -0.12
C ASN A 86 28.11 8.82 0.95
N PRO A 87 27.65 8.70 2.21
CA PRO A 87 28.10 7.61 3.03
C PRO A 87 27.57 6.36 2.34
N VAL A 88 28.42 5.73 1.52
CA VAL A 88 28.29 4.30 1.34
C VAL A 88 28.41 3.75 2.75
N GLU A 89 27.32 3.21 3.31
CA GLU A 89 27.40 2.36 4.49
C GLU A 89 28.15 1.07 4.10
N GLU A 90 29.44 1.21 3.85
CA GLU A 90 30.41 0.14 3.87
C GLU A 90 30.76 -0.09 5.33
N GLY A 91 30.08 -1.07 5.95
CA GLY A 91 30.53 -1.61 7.22
C GLY A 91 29.42 -1.94 8.21
N ALA A 92 28.80 -3.10 8.03
CA ALA A 92 28.75 -4.15 9.05
C ALA A 92 27.69 -5.18 8.64
N THR A 93 28.11 -6.24 7.94
CA THR A 93 27.42 -7.51 8.14
C THR A 93 27.67 -7.91 9.60
N PRO A 94 26.64 -8.00 10.46
CA PRO A 94 26.84 -8.51 11.80
C PRO A 94 27.27 -9.97 11.67
N THR A 95 28.56 -10.24 11.92
CA THR A 95 29.02 -11.63 12.04
C THR A 95 28.38 -12.20 13.29
N ALA A 96 27.46 -13.15 13.11
CA ALA A 96 26.87 -13.88 14.22
C ALA A 96 28.00 -14.55 15.03
N ARG A 97 28.13 -14.18 16.31
CA ARG A 97 28.97 -14.95 17.23
C ARG A 97 28.22 -16.23 17.58
N PRO A 98 28.86 -17.41 17.58
CA PRO A 98 28.22 -18.61 18.08
C PRO A 98 27.87 -18.39 19.56
N VAL A 99 26.58 -18.45 19.87
CA VAL A 99 26.10 -18.59 21.24
C VAL A 99 26.53 -19.98 21.70
N PRO A 100 27.14 -20.15 22.88
CA PRO A 100 27.38 -21.47 23.45
C PRO A 100 26.04 -22.22 23.50
N GLY A 101 25.94 -23.29 22.73
CA GLY A 101 24.79 -24.18 22.78
C GLY A 101 24.72 -24.85 24.16
N PRO A 102 23.52 -25.24 24.62
CA PRO A 102 23.36 -25.99 25.85
C PRO A 102 23.73 -27.46 25.58
N ASP A 103 25.00 -27.74 25.31
CA ASP A 103 25.53 -29.09 25.46
C ASP A 103 25.92 -29.26 26.93
N ASP A 104 24.96 -29.75 27.71
CA ASP A 104 25.11 -30.61 28.90
C ASP A 104 23.94 -30.36 29.86
N GLY A 105 22.88 -31.18 29.76
CA GLY A 105 21.97 -31.33 30.91
C GLY A 105 20.49 -31.62 30.70
N LEU A 106 19.99 -32.00 29.52
CA LEU A 106 18.57 -32.41 29.38
C LEU A 106 18.43 -33.71 28.59
N THR A 107 18.76 -34.81 29.25
CA THR A 107 18.42 -36.17 28.83
C THR A 107 16.95 -36.45 29.15
N GLU A 108 16.02 -35.85 28.39
CA GLU A 108 14.68 -36.40 28.10
C GLU A 108 13.85 -35.39 27.29
N PRO A 109 13.24 -35.79 26.16
CA PRO A 109 12.22 -34.98 25.51
C PRO A 109 10.98 -34.90 26.44
N PRO A 110 10.36 -33.72 26.62
CA PRO A 110 9.16 -33.61 27.43
C PRO A 110 8.02 -34.45 26.81
N ALA A 111 7.44 -35.34 27.61
CA ALA A 111 6.28 -36.13 27.19
C ALA A 111 5.10 -35.21 26.84
N ALA A 112 4.48 -35.44 25.68
CA ALA A 112 3.31 -34.69 25.26
C ALA A 112 2.13 -34.93 26.24
N PRO A 113 1.35 -33.88 26.59
CA PRO A 113 0.13 -34.06 27.36
C PRO A 113 -0.89 -34.88 26.56
N ALA A 114 -1.70 -35.67 27.27
CA ALA A 114 -2.72 -36.52 26.66
C ALA A 114 -3.78 -35.68 25.91
N PRO A 115 -4.34 -36.18 24.80
CA PRO A 115 -5.41 -35.49 24.08
C PRO A 115 -6.66 -35.37 24.96
N ILE A 116 -7.21 -34.17 25.02
CA ILE A 116 -8.49 -33.89 25.68
C ILE A 116 -9.59 -34.41 24.76
N SER A 117 -10.35 -35.41 25.21
CA SER A 117 -11.54 -35.89 24.52
C SER A 117 -12.74 -35.08 25.01
N GLU A 118 -12.94 -33.89 24.43
CA GLU A 118 -14.19 -33.15 24.55
C GLU A 118 -15.00 -33.32 23.26
N GLU A 119 -16.20 -33.87 23.41
CA GLU A 119 -17.19 -33.98 22.33
C GLU A 119 -17.76 -32.58 22.09
N PRO A 120 -17.75 -32.06 20.84
CA PRO A 120 -18.29 -30.74 20.56
C PRO A 120 -19.80 -30.74 20.77
N GLU A 121 -20.27 -30.05 21.82
CA GLU A 121 -21.68 -29.70 21.96
C GLU A 121 -22.02 -28.62 20.92
N ASP A 122 -22.55 -29.05 19.78
CA ASP A 122 -23.12 -28.14 18.78
C ASP A 122 -24.38 -27.47 19.35
N PRO A 123 -24.45 -26.13 19.39
CA PRO A 123 -25.66 -25.44 19.83
C PRO A 123 -26.81 -25.70 18.83
N PRO A 124 -28.07 -25.85 19.30
CA PRO A 124 -29.17 -26.16 18.41
C PRO A 124 -29.48 -24.98 17.50
N LEU A 125 -29.19 -25.12 16.20
CA LEU A 125 -29.69 -24.24 15.14
C LEU A 125 -31.19 -24.45 14.95
N SER A 126 -32.01 -23.71 15.70
CA SER A 126 -33.45 -23.60 15.44
C SER A 126 -33.73 -22.32 14.64
N LEU A 127 -33.84 -22.45 13.32
CA LEU A 127 -34.40 -21.42 12.45
C LEU A 127 -35.92 -21.41 12.63
N LYS A 128 -36.47 -20.38 13.28
CA LYS A 128 -37.92 -20.15 13.27
C LYS A 128 -38.34 -19.60 11.91
N PRO A 129 -39.31 -20.22 11.21
CA PRO A 129 -39.91 -19.62 10.03
C PRO A 129 -40.71 -18.39 10.45
N SER A 130 -40.44 -17.25 9.81
CA SER A 130 -41.26 -16.05 9.89
C SER A 130 -42.57 -16.31 9.15
N ASP A 131 -43.65 -16.36 9.91
CA ASP A 131 -45.01 -16.54 9.43
C ASP A 131 -45.49 -15.33 8.63
N GLU A 132 -46.21 -15.65 7.58
CA GLU A 132 -46.85 -14.80 6.60
C GLU A 132 -48.10 -14.14 7.20
N THR A 133 -48.28 -12.83 7.00
CA THR A 133 -49.62 -12.23 7.06
C THR A 133 -49.82 -11.30 5.87
N ALA A 134 -50.64 -11.78 4.94
CA ALA A 134 -51.40 -11.06 3.91
C ALA A 134 -52.19 -9.89 4.53
N GLU A 135 -52.12 -8.67 4.00
CA GLU A 135 -52.97 -8.10 2.94
C GLU A 135 -54.00 -7.11 3.52
N LYS A 136 -53.97 -5.87 3.02
CA LYS A 136 -55.18 -5.08 2.78
C LYS A 136 -54.91 -3.98 1.75
N ASP A 137 -55.40 -4.28 0.55
CA ASP A 137 -55.75 -3.39 -0.54
C ASP A 137 -56.66 -2.22 -0.09
N GLN A 138 -56.45 -1.04 -0.69
CA GLN A 138 -57.41 0.04 -0.88
C GLN A 138 -56.86 1.02 -1.95
N THR A 139 -57.26 0.79 -3.20
CA THR A 139 -57.89 1.74 -4.16
C THR A 139 -57.99 3.22 -3.69
N GLU A 140 -57.76 4.29 -4.46
CA GLU A 140 -57.83 4.58 -5.91
C GLU A 140 -57.17 5.97 -6.21
N PRO A 141 -56.99 6.37 -7.49
CA PRO A 141 -56.29 7.60 -7.91
C PRO A 141 -57.21 8.76 -8.35
N SER A 142 -56.72 10.01 -8.21
CA SER A 142 -57.09 11.23 -8.97
C SER A 142 -56.30 12.39 -8.35
N ARG A 143 -55.66 13.33 -9.05
CA ARG A 143 -55.99 14.04 -10.30
C ARG A 143 -54.72 14.71 -10.84
#